data_AF-A0A6L6EG54-F1
#
_entry.id   AF-A0A6L6EG54-F1
#
_cell.length_a   1.000
_cell.length_b   1.000
_cell.length_c   1.000
_cell.angle_alpha   90.00
_cell.angle_beta   90.00
_cell.angle_gamma   90.00
#
_symmetry.space_group_name_H-M   'P 1'
#
loop_
_entity.id
_entity.type
_entity.pdbx_description
1 polymer ?
#
loop_
_entity_poly.entity_id
_entity_poly.type
_entity_poly.pdbx_seq_one_letter_code
_entity_poly.pdbx_strand_id
1 'polypeptide(L)'
;EFGGQIVELGKNVAEKGFWKIGDRAVSETAAVVDMSTPMSRIGKYNLDPDRKGFGYGVNGGMTRYAKVPSRCLHRIPDTVSFEHAALTEPCAVAFSAVIAPGNIKPGDRIVVLGPGPIGTLCAAMARLAGAEVAVVGLERDKARLEAAKSYGCEVIIGDATEWAQYVDGLGAEGVVDAAGISATLKAAMGLVRPDGWISKVGWGPQPLDFSLDPLVQKNVTLQGSFSHNWPMWERVLRMLGTGQLDVAPVLGGVWPIKDWEEAFEKMSSGAILKSVIKPE
;
A
#
# COMPACT_ATOMS: atom_id res chain seq x y z
N GLU A 1 -3.06 -2.58 -10.76
CA GLU A 1 -2.33 -3.67 -10.09
C GLU A 1 -2.46 -4.92 -10.94
N PHE A 2 -1.40 -5.38 -11.60
CA PHE A 2 -1.47 -6.56 -12.46
C PHE A 2 -0.07 -7.12 -12.75
N GLY A 3 -0.06 -8.39 -13.15
CA GLY A 3 1.11 -9.06 -13.70
C GLY A 3 0.68 -10.09 -14.73
N GLY A 4 1.65 -10.61 -15.47
CA GLY A 4 1.41 -11.58 -16.53
C GLY A 4 2.71 -12.10 -17.11
N GLN A 5 2.57 -12.85 -18.19
CA GLN A 5 3.69 -13.37 -18.95
C GLN A 5 3.97 -12.48 -20.17
N ILE A 6 5.24 -12.22 -20.46
CA ILE A 6 5.63 -11.51 -21.68
C ILE A 6 5.36 -12.43 -22.88
N VAL A 7 4.44 -12.02 -23.76
CA VAL A 7 4.12 -12.74 -25.00
C VAL A 7 4.73 -12.12 -26.25
N GLU A 8 5.09 -10.84 -26.17
CA GLU A 8 5.69 -10.09 -27.28
C GLU A 8 6.61 -9.00 -26.72
N LEU A 9 7.67 -8.67 -27.46
CA LEU A 9 8.63 -7.63 -27.11
C LEU A 9 8.75 -6.61 -28.25
N GLY A 10 8.79 -5.33 -27.89
CA GLY A 10 9.20 -4.29 -28.83
C GLY A 10 10.66 -4.47 -29.25
N LYS A 11 10.99 -4.17 -30.51
CA LYS A 11 12.32 -4.35 -31.11
C LYS A 11 13.47 -3.88 -30.21
N ASN A 12 13.42 -2.63 -29.73
CA ASN A 12 14.48 -2.04 -28.90
C ASN A 12 14.59 -2.70 -27.51
N VAL A 13 13.54 -3.38 -27.02
CA VAL A 13 13.58 -4.14 -25.76
C VAL A 13 14.22 -5.50 -26.00
N ALA A 14 13.86 -6.17 -27.10
CA ALA A 14 14.44 -7.44 -27.50
C ALA A 14 15.95 -7.33 -27.77
N GLU A 15 16.39 -6.29 -28.47
CA GLU A 15 17.81 -6.04 -28.77
C GLU A 15 18.68 -5.87 -27.51
N LYS A 16 18.12 -5.36 -26.41
CA LYS A 16 18.84 -5.23 -25.13
C LYS A 16 19.01 -6.56 -24.39
N GLY A 17 18.22 -7.58 -24.71
CA GLY A 17 18.34 -8.93 -24.12
C GLY A 17 17.96 -9.04 -22.64
N PHE A 18 17.47 -7.98 -21.99
CA PHE A 18 17.07 -8.06 -20.58
C PHE A 18 15.80 -8.89 -20.38
N TRP A 19 14.84 -8.82 -21.30
CA TRP A 19 13.56 -9.53 -21.19
C TRP A 19 13.45 -10.57 -22.30
N LYS A 20 12.82 -11.71 -22.00
CA LYS A 20 12.47 -12.74 -22.98
C LYS A 20 10.97 -13.03 -22.96
N ILE A 21 10.47 -13.49 -24.11
CA ILE A 21 9.14 -14.10 -24.18
C ILE A 21 9.10 -15.25 -23.16
N GLY A 22 8.03 -15.28 -22.39
CA GLY A 22 7.82 -16.26 -21.32
C GLY A 22 8.20 -15.77 -19.92
N ASP A 23 8.91 -14.65 -19.79
CA ASP A 23 9.21 -14.07 -18.47
C ASP A 23 7.94 -13.65 -17.74
N ARG A 24 7.92 -13.91 -16.43
CA ARG A 24 6.84 -13.52 -15.52
C ARG A 24 7.14 -12.15 -14.94
N ALA A 25 6.22 -11.20 -15.10
CA ALA A 25 6.43 -9.84 -14.66
C ALA A 25 5.17 -9.21 -14.05
N VAL A 26 5.37 -8.29 -13.10
CA VAL A 26 4.37 -7.32 -12.66
C VAL A 26 4.69 -5.94 -13.23
N SER A 27 3.67 -5.09 -13.32
CA SER A 27 3.81 -3.73 -13.85
C SER A 27 3.61 -2.67 -12.77
N GLU A 28 4.54 -1.72 -12.68
CA GLU A 28 4.30 -0.44 -12.03
C GLU A 28 3.07 0.27 -12.63
N THR A 29 2.47 1.16 -11.85
CA THR A 29 1.27 1.89 -12.29
C THR A 29 1.59 3.10 -13.15
N ALA A 30 2.80 3.66 -13.09
CA ALA A 30 3.20 4.87 -13.81
C ALA A 30 3.39 4.63 -15.32
N ALA A 31 2.30 4.39 -16.04
CA ALA A 31 2.27 4.02 -17.44
C ALA A 31 3.02 5.04 -18.33
N VAL A 32 2.71 6.32 -18.16
CA VAL A 32 3.32 7.43 -18.90
C VAL A 32 3.97 8.38 -17.91
N VAL A 33 5.24 8.69 -18.13
CA VAL A 33 6.02 9.69 -17.38
C VAL A 33 6.92 10.42 -18.36
N ASP A 34 7.17 11.72 -18.14
CA ASP A 34 8.25 12.43 -18.81
C ASP A 34 9.54 12.25 -18.00
N MET A 35 10.52 11.55 -18.58
CA MET A 35 11.81 11.29 -17.95
C MET A 35 12.72 12.53 -17.89
N SER A 36 12.33 13.63 -18.55
CA SER A 36 13.10 14.86 -18.61
C SER A 36 12.81 15.82 -17.44
N THR A 37 11.73 15.60 -16.69
CA THR A 37 11.31 16.47 -15.58
C THR A 37 12.24 16.35 -14.36
N PRO A 38 12.31 17.38 -13.50
CA PRO A 38 13.12 17.31 -12.28
C PRO A 38 12.77 16.14 -11.37
N MET A 39 11.48 15.80 -11.23
CA MET A 39 11.02 14.72 -10.37
C MET A 39 11.43 13.35 -10.91
N SER A 40 11.28 13.12 -12.21
CA SER A 40 11.71 11.87 -12.84
C SER A 40 13.22 11.69 -12.79
N ARG A 41 14.00 12.76 -12.97
CA ARG A 41 15.49 12.72 -12.90
C ARG A 41 16.01 12.30 -11.53
N ILE A 42 15.28 12.56 -10.45
CA ILE A 42 15.63 12.12 -9.09
C ILE A 42 14.92 10.82 -8.67
N GLY A 43 14.31 10.09 -9.61
CA GLY A 43 13.63 8.83 -9.36
C GLY A 43 12.28 8.96 -8.64
N LYS A 44 11.71 10.17 -8.59
CA LYS A 44 10.40 10.48 -7.98
C LYS A 44 9.33 10.76 -9.05
N TYR A 45 9.36 10.03 -10.15
CA TYR A 45 8.40 10.14 -11.25
C TYR A 45 6.95 9.85 -10.83
N ASN A 46 6.75 9.21 -9.67
CA ASN A 46 5.43 9.06 -9.06
C ASN A 46 4.80 10.39 -8.64
N LEU A 47 5.62 11.42 -8.41
CA LEU A 47 5.20 12.78 -8.05
C LEU A 47 5.17 13.73 -9.24
N ASP A 48 5.41 13.22 -10.46
CA ASP A 48 5.31 14.02 -11.66
C ASP A 48 3.83 14.37 -11.96
N PRO A 49 3.45 15.66 -12.10
CA PRO A 49 2.07 16.07 -12.36
C PRO A 49 1.49 15.52 -13.68
N ASP A 50 2.33 15.28 -14.68
CA ASP A 50 1.90 14.80 -16.01
C ASP A 50 1.84 13.26 -16.08
N ARG A 51 2.17 12.57 -14.98
CA ARG A 51 2.10 11.11 -14.89
C ARG A 51 0.69 10.61 -15.17
N LYS A 52 0.57 9.66 -16.10
CA LYS A 52 -0.67 8.87 -16.31
C LYS A 52 -0.50 7.45 -15.82
N GLY A 53 -1.55 6.91 -15.21
CA GLY A 53 -1.57 5.58 -14.63
C GLY A 53 -2.30 4.54 -15.48
N PHE A 54 -1.92 3.27 -15.37
CA PHE A 54 -2.78 2.18 -15.85
C PHE A 54 -4.07 2.15 -15.02
N GLY A 55 -5.24 2.18 -15.70
CA GLY A 55 -6.55 2.34 -15.06
C GLY A 55 -6.91 3.78 -14.69
N TYR A 56 -6.01 4.75 -14.94
CA TYR A 56 -6.23 6.18 -14.67
C TYR A 56 -5.52 7.04 -15.72
N GLY A 57 -6.26 7.47 -16.75
CA GLY A 57 -5.72 8.21 -17.90
C GLY A 57 -5.09 7.33 -18.99
N VAL A 58 -4.83 6.05 -18.72
CA VAL A 58 -4.50 4.99 -19.69
C VAL A 58 -5.29 3.72 -19.34
N ASN A 59 -5.69 2.92 -20.33
CA ASN A 59 -6.38 1.65 -20.11
C ASN A 59 -5.58 0.69 -19.20
N GLY A 60 -6.26 0.00 -18.29
CA GLY A 60 -5.64 -0.86 -17.28
C GLY A 60 -5.44 -2.32 -17.69
N GLY A 61 -5.17 -3.17 -16.68
CA GLY A 61 -4.83 -4.59 -16.84
C GLY A 61 -5.99 -5.58 -16.72
N MET A 62 -7.25 -5.13 -16.64
CA MET A 62 -8.43 -6.01 -16.64
C MET A 62 -8.74 -6.49 -18.07
N THR A 63 -7.80 -7.22 -18.67
CA THR A 63 -7.81 -7.66 -20.07
C THR A 63 -6.81 -8.80 -20.27
N ARG A 64 -6.93 -9.53 -21.38
CA ARG A 64 -6.02 -10.63 -21.76
C ARG A 64 -4.61 -10.14 -22.10
N TYR A 65 -4.52 -8.94 -22.68
CA TYR A 65 -3.25 -8.35 -23.11
C TYR A 65 -3.21 -6.86 -22.80
N ALA A 66 -2.08 -6.42 -22.24
CA ALA A 66 -1.79 -5.01 -21.98
C ALA A 66 -0.41 -4.66 -22.54
N LYS A 67 -0.29 -3.51 -23.21
CA LYS A 67 1.01 -2.97 -23.62
C LYS A 67 1.61 -2.22 -22.45
N VAL A 68 2.77 -2.68 -21.98
CA VAL A 68 3.48 -2.08 -20.84
C VAL A 68 4.88 -1.66 -21.27
N PRO A 69 5.29 -0.41 -20.99
CA PRO A 69 6.67 -0.02 -21.21
C PRO A 69 7.61 -0.83 -20.34
N SER A 70 8.71 -1.32 -20.90
CA SER A 70 9.65 -2.22 -20.20
C SER A 70 10.25 -1.63 -18.91
N ARG A 71 10.29 -0.30 -18.77
CA ARG A 71 10.73 0.38 -17.52
C ARG A 71 9.82 0.12 -16.32
N CYS A 72 8.56 -0.23 -16.55
CA CYS A 72 7.58 -0.51 -15.51
C CYS A 72 7.58 -1.99 -15.10
N LEU A 73 8.34 -2.84 -15.79
CA LEU A 73 8.31 -4.28 -15.55
C LEU A 73 9.28 -4.66 -14.43
N HIS A 74 8.80 -5.51 -13.54
CA HIS A 74 9.60 -6.17 -12.50
C HIS A 74 9.43 -7.67 -12.59
N ARG A 75 10.53 -8.42 -12.42
CA ARG A 75 10.48 -9.88 -12.49
C ARG A 75 9.78 -10.44 -11.27
N ILE A 76 8.85 -11.36 -11.49
CA ILE A 76 8.24 -12.12 -10.40
C ILE A 76 9.24 -13.22 -10.00
N PRO A 77 9.65 -13.30 -8.72
CA PRO A 77 10.46 -14.43 -8.26
C PRO A 77 9.75 -15.76 -8.51
N ASP A 78 10.50 -16.82 -8.80
CA ASP A 78 9.92 -18.15 -9.08
C ASP A 78 9.08 -18.69 -7.92
N THR A 79 9.40 -18.27 -6.69
CA THR A 79 8.69 -18.64 -5.46
C THR A 79 7.35 -17.92 -5.25
N VAL A 80 7.04 -16.88 -6.04
CA VAL A 80 5.85 -16.05 -5.86
C VAL A 80 4.84 -16.37 -6.96
N SER A 81 3.58 -16.67 -6.62
CA SER A 81 2.51 -16.91 -7.60
C SER A 81 2.07 -15.61 -8.30
N PHE A 82 1.30 -15.71 -9.39
CA PHE A 82 0.77 -14.50 -10.04
C PHE A 82 -0.21 -13.75 -9.15
N GLU A 83 -1.01 -14.47 -8.37
CA GLU A 83 -2.00 -13.92 -7.45
C GLU A 83 -1.30 -13.08 -6.37
N HIS A 84 -0.25 -13.62 -5.74
CA HIS A 84 0.53 -12.86 -4.76
C HIS A 84 1.32 -11.72 -5.40
N ALA A 85 1.90 -11.95 -6.58
CA ALA A 85 2.64 -10.91 -7.28
C ALA A 85 1.75 -9.71 -7.67
N ALA A 86 0.47 -9.93 -7.99
CA ALA A 86 -0.46 -8.84 -8.28
C ALA A 86 -0.62 -7.86 -7.10
N LEU A 87 -0.40 -8.31 -5.87
CA LEU A 87 -0.43 -7.49 -4.64
C LEU A 87 0.87 -6.71 -4.41
N THR A 88 1.88 -6.81 -5.29
CA THR A 88 3.13 -6.03 -5.19
C THR A 88 2.85 -4.53 -5.15
N GLU A 89 1.90 -4.06 -5.96
CA GLU A 89 1.53 -2.64 -6.04
C GLU A 89 1.01 -2.08 -4.70
N PRO A 90 -0.03 -2.66 -4.07
CA PRO A 90 -0.50 -2.15 -2.78
C PRO A 90 0.51 -2.35 -1.66
N CYS A 91 1.36 -3.38 -1.75
CA CYS A 91 2.50 -3.53 -0.83
C CYS A 91 3.54 -2.41 -1.02
N ALA A 92 3.78 -1.95 -2.24
CA ALA A 92 4.69 -0.83 -2.52
C ALA A 92 4.15 0.50 -1.98
N VAL A 93 2.81 0.70 -2.03
CA VAL A 93 2.15 1.83 -1.35
C VAL A 93 2.40 1.77 0.16
N ALA A 94 2.16 0.61 0.78
CA ALA A 94 2.39 0.42 2.22
C ALA A 94 3.86 0.62 2.61
N PHE A 95 4.79 0.09 1.81
CA PHE A 95 6.23 0.30 2.00
C PHE A 95 6.60 1.78 1.93
N SER A 96 6.07 2.52 0.94
CA SER A 96 6.30 3.96 0.77
C SER A 96 5.80 4.75 1.98
N ALA A 97 4.66 4.36 2.56
CA ALA A 97 4.04 5.07 3.67
C ALA A 97 4.73 4.81 5.03
N VAL A 98 5.31 3.62 5.22
CA VAL A 98 5.70 3.12 6.54
C VAL A 98 7.21 2.90 6.66
N ILE A 99 7.84 2.28 5.66
CA ILE A 99 9.25 1.89 5.72
C ILE A 99 10.14 2.97 5.12
N ALA A 100 9.80 3.45 3.93
CA ALA A 100 10.64 4.39 3.18
C ALA A 100 10.99 5.69 3.93
N PRO A 101 10.11 6.28 4.77
CA PRO A 101 10.46 7.45 5.56
C PRO A 101 11.55 7.18 6.61
N GLY A 102 11.70 5.94 7.08
CA GLY A 102 12.71 5.56 8.07
C GLY A 102 12.40 5.99 9.50
N ASN A 103 11.13 6.23 9.82
CA ASN A 103 10.72 6.76 11.13
C ASN A 103 10.58 5.67 12.22
N ILE A 104 10.38 4.40 11.85
CA ILE A 104 10.14 3.32 12.81
C ILE A 104 11.44 2.76 13.37
N LYS A 105 11.47 2.60 14.69
CA LYS A 105 12.49 1.84 15.43
C LYS A 105 11.85 0.58 16.04
N PRO A 106 12.63 -0.51 16.21
CA PRO A 106 12.14 -1.67 16.94
C PRO A 106 11.66 -1.30 18.34
N GLY A 107 10.46 -1.75 18.70
CA GLY A 107 9.79 -1.42 19.96
C GLY A 107 8.86 -0.20 19.92
N ASP A 108 8.85 0.57 18.82
CA ASP A 108 7.89 1.67 18.67
C ASP A 108 6.45 1.14 18.65
N ARG A 109 5.51 1.91 19.18
CA ARG A 109 4.06 1.65 19.08
C ARG A 109 3.49 2.41 17.89
N ILE A 110 2.90 1.69 16.95
CA ILE A 110 2.29 2.25 15.74
C ILE A 110 0.79 1.96 15.72
N VAL A 111 -0.01 3.01 15.58
CA VAL A 111 -1.46 2.87 15.37
C VAL A 111 -1.78 3.00 13.89
N VAL A 112 -2.53 2.05 13.33
CA VAL A 112 -3.03 2.13 11.95
C VAL A 112 -4.54 2.32 11.96
N LEU A 113 -4.99 3.47 11.44
CA LEU A 113 -6.41 3.81 11.36
C LEU A 113 -6.98 3.37 10.01
N GLY A 114 -7.95 2.44 10.05
CA GLY A 114 -8.64 1.91 8.88
C GLY A 114 -8.13 0.53 8.47
N PRO A 115 -8.88 -0.56 8.71
CA PRO A 115 -8.48 -1.92 8.40
C PRO A 115 -8.77 -2.29 6.94
N GLY A 116 -8.63 -1.33 6.02
CA GLY A 116 -8.69 -1.62 4.59
C GLY A 116 -7.46 -2.40 4.11
N PRO A 117 -7.36 -2.74 2.82
CA PRO A 117 -6.21 -3.46 2.28
C PRO A 117 -4.90 -2.72 2.52
N ILE A 118 -4.88 -1.40 2.26
CA ILE A 118 -3.69 -0.57 2.49
C ILE A 118 -3.34 -0.49 3.97
N GLY A 119 -4.32 -0.27 4.86
CA GLY A 119 -4.05 -0.21 6.30
C GLY A 119 -3.50 -1.53 6.84
N THR A 120 -4.08 -2.66 6.43
CA THR A 120 -3.61 -4.00 6.84
C THR A 120 -2.18 -4.25 6.36
N LEU A 121 -1.86 -3.87 5.12
CA LEU A 121 -0.49 -3.98 4.59
C LEU A 121 0.48 -3.00 5.28
N CYS A 122 0.06 -1.77 5.60
CA CYS A 122 0.85 -0.84 6.42
C CYS A 122 1.16 -1.43 7.80
N ALA A 123 0.18 -2.10 8.42
CA ALA A 123 0.37 -2.78 9.69
C ALA A 123 1.40 -3.91 9.58
N ALA A 124 1.29 -4.75 8.55
CA ALA A 124 2.27 -5.80 8.26
C ALA A 124 3.69 -5.22 8.07
N MET A 125 3.83 -4.12 7.32
CA MET A 125 5.13 -3.45 7.16
C MET A 125 5.67 -2.90 8.48
N ALA A 126 4.84 -2.27 9.31
CA ALA A 126 5.27 -1.78 10.62
C ALA A 126 5.73 -2.92 11.54
N ARG A 127 5.03 -4.06 11.54
CA ARG A 127 5.45 -5.28 12.25
C ARG A 127 6.82 -5.77 11.77
N LEU A 128 7.05 -5.79 10.46
CA LEU A 128 8.35 -6.17 9.88
C LEU A 128 9.48 -5.21 10.26
N ALA A 129 9.17 -3.94 10.53
CA ALA A 129 10.12 -2.96 11.06
C ALA A 129 10.39 -3.11 12.57
N GLY A 130 9.72 -4.05 13.24
CA GLY A 130 9.91 -4.34 14.67
C GLY A 130 8.97 -3.58 15.61
N ALA A 131 7.91 -2.96 15.10
CA ALA A 131 6.95 -2.22 15.92
C ALA A 131 5.91 -3.13 16.62
N GLU A 132 5.40 -2.66 17.75
CA GLU A 132 4.09 -3.06 18.26
C GLU A 132 3.01 -2.32 17.46
N VAL A 133 1.98 -3.02 16.99
CA VAL A 133 1.01 -2.43 16.06
C VAL A 133 -0.41 -2.72 16.50
N ALA A 134 -1.23 -1.68 16.58
CA ALA A 134 -2.68 -1.78 16.69
C ALA A 134 -3.35 -1.31 15.39
N VAL A 135 -4.29 -2.10 14.88
CA VAL A 135 -5.14 -1.73 13.75
C VAL A 135 -6.52 -1.38 14.28
N VAL A 136 -6.97 -0.17 13.96
CA VAL A 136 -8.21 0.40 14.48
C VAL A 136 -9.25 0.46 13.38
N GLY A 137 -10.44 -0.07 13.68
CA GLY A 137 -11.60 -0.02 12.80
C GLY A 137 -12.88 0.31 13.56
N LEU A 138 -14.00 0.26 12.85
CA LEU A 138 -15.34 0.36 13.40
C LEU A 138 -15.95 -1.04 13.58
N GLU A 139 -17.10 -1.10 14.24
CA GLU A 139 -17.84 -2.35 14.45
C GLU A 139 -18.12 -3.12 13.14
N ARG A 140 -18.48 -2.39 12.08
CA ARG A 140 -18.70 -2.96 10.74
C ARG A 140 -17.43 -3.54 10.09
N ASP A 141 -16.26 -3.25 10.65
CA ASP A 141 -14.97 -3.64 10.09
C ASP A 141 -14.40 -4.92 10.73
N LYS A 142 -15.14 -5.56 11.65
CA LYS A 142 -14.72 -6.77 12.37
C LYS A 142 -14.10 -7.82 11.46
N ALA A 143 -14.76 -8.16 10.35
CA ALA A 143 -14.26 -9.16 9.41
C ALA A 143 -12.90 -8.78 8.79
N ARG A 144 -12.67 -7.48 8.54
CA ARG A 144 -11.43 -6.97 7.96
C ARG A 144 -10.30 -6.93 8.99
N LEU A 145 -10.61 -6.63 10.24
CA LEU A 145 -9.65 -6.59 11.34
C LEU A 145 -8.99 -7.97 11.59
N GLU A 146 -9.70 -9.08 11.36
CA GLU A 146 -9.14 -10.41 11.58
C GLU A 146 -7.86 -10.68 10.79
N ALA A 147 -7.75 -10.14 9.57
CA ALA A 147 -6.53 -10.28 8.77
C ALA A 147 -5.31 -9.57 9.39
N ALA A 148 -5.51 -8.54 10.21
CA ALA A 148 -4.39 -7.89 10.90
C ALA A 148 -3.79 -8.79 11.99
N LYS A 149 -4.59 -9.67 12.61
CA LYS A 149 -4.10 -10.57 13.67
C LYS A 149 -3.07 -11.57 13.17
N SER A 150 -3.15 -12.01 11.91
CA SER A 150 -2.16 -12.94 11.33
C SER A 150 -0.77 -12.33 11.22
N TYR A 151 -0.66 -11.00 11.25
CA TYR A 151 0.62 -10.28 11.31
C TYR A 151 1.09 -10.01 12.74
N GLY A 152 0.36 -10.52 13.74
CA GLY A 152 0.61 -10.26 15.15
C GLY A 152 0.24 -8.84 15.58
N CYS A 153 -0.65 -8.18 14.85
CA CYS A 153 -1.20 -6.89 15.26
C CYS A 153 -2.33 -7.08 16.27
N GLU A 154 -2.45 -6.13 17.19
CA GLU A 154 -3.64 -5.97 18.00
C GLU A 154 -4.77 -5.35 17.15
N VAL A 155 -6.02 -5.72 17.43
CA VAL A 155 -7.18 -5.14 16.74
C VAL A 155 -8.05 -4.41 17.74
N ILE A 156 -8.43 -3.19 17.38
CA ILE A 156 -9.19 -2.30 18.25
C ILE A 156 -10.40 -1.78 17.49
N ILE A 157 -11.54 -1.77 18.15
CA ILE A 157 -12.77 -1.18 17.62
C ILE A 157 -13.00 0.15 18.33
N GLY A 158 -13.09 1.24 17.57
CA GLY A 158 -13.33 2.57 18.10
C GLY A 158 -12.05 3.25 18.55
N ASP A 159 -11.83 3.35 19.86
CA ASP A 159 -10.80 4.20 20.46
C ASP A 159 -9.55 3.40 20.88
N ALA A 160 -8.39 3.83 20.40
CA ALA A 160 -7.09 3.23 20.70
C ALA A 160 -6.28 4.03 21.73
N THR A 161 -6.90 5.00 22.42
CA THR A 161 -6.22 5.89 23.37
C THR A 161 -5.51 5.11 24.48
N GLU A 162 -6.19 4.15 25.13
CA GLU A 162 -5.58 3.32 26.19
C GLU A 162 -4.36 2.55 25.68
N TRP A 163 -4.47 1.96 24.48
CA TRP A 163 -3.37 1.22 23.87
C TRP A 163 -2.18 2.12 23.50
N ALA A 164 -2.46 3.29 22.93
CA ALA A 164 -1.44 4.26 22.54
C ALA A 164 -0.71 4.83 23.76
N GLN A 165 -1.43 5.04 24.87
CA GLN A 165 -0.89 5.64 26.09
C GLN A 165 -0.30 4.62 27.08
N TYR A 166 -0.34 3.32 26.78
CA TYR A 166 0.00 2.26 27.71
C TYR A 166 1.40 2.37 28.33
N VAL A 167 2.41 2.86 27.59
CA VAL A 167 3.81 2.88 28.04
C VAL A 167 4.09 4.04 28.99
N ASP A 168 3.80 5.28 28.57
CA ASP A 168 4.19 6.50 29.31
C ASP A 168 3.09 7.55 29.42
N GLY A 169 1.87 7.24 28.94
CA GLY A 169 0.74 8.16 28.94
C GLY A 169 0.75 9.20 27.81
N LEU A 170 1.77 9.21 26.93
CA LEU A 170 1.95 10.29 25.95
C LEU A 170 1.33 10.00 24.58
N GLY A 171 1.11 8.74 24.24
CA GLY A 171 0.57 8.29 22.95
C GLY A 171 1.57 7.45 22.16
N ALA A 172 1.21 7.12 20.93
CA ALA A 172 2.00 6.27 20.04
C ALA A 172 3.10 7.06 19.30
N GLU A 173 4.26 6.45 19.07
CA GLU A 173 5.37 7.04 18.28
C GLU A 173 4.94 7.41 16.86
N GLY A 174 4.07 6.59 16.27
CA GLY A 174 3.58 6.81 14.91
C GLY A 174 2.10 6.46 14.72
N VAL A 175 1.43 7.22 13.84
CA VAL A 175 0.07 6.90 13.39
C VAL A 175 0.00 6.88 11.87
N VAL A 176 -0.58 5.82 11.30
CA VAL A 176 -0.84 5.70 9.86
C VAL A 176 -2.33 5.88 9.61
N ASP A 177 -2.72 6.97 8.95
CA ASP A 177 -4.10 7.19 8.51
C ASP A 177 -4.32 6.61 7.10
N ALA A 178 -4.86 5.39 7.05
CA ALA A 178 -5.19 4.67 5.83
C ALA A 178 -6.68 4.78 5.44
N ALA A 179 -7.54 5.32 6.31
CA ALA A 179 -8.97 5.47 6.04
C ALA A 179 -9.27 6.68 5.14
N GLY A 180 -8.49 7.75 5.25
CA GLY A 180 -8.56 8.88 4.32
C GLY A 180 -9.65 9.92 4.62
N ILE A 181 -10.39 9.78 5.70
CA ILE A 181 -11.43 10.73 6.12
C ILE A 181 -10.90 11.72 7.17
N SER A 182 -11.47 12.92 7.22
CA SER A 182 -11.04 13.96 8.17
C SER A 182 -11.08 13.50 9.63
N ALA A 183 -12.08 12.68 9.99
CA ALA A 183 -12.22 12.14 11.33
C ALA A 183 -11.02 11.28 11.78
N THR A 184 -10.40 10.51 10.89
CA THR A 184 -9.24 9.68 11.25
C THR A 184 -7.97 10.50 11.37
N LEU A 185 -7.80 11.57 10.60
CA LEU A 185 -6.69 12.50 10.84
C LEU A 185 -6.83 13.20 12.20
N LYS A 186 -8.04 13.61 12.59
CA LYS A 186 -8.30 14.16 13.93
C LYS A 186 -7.97 13.16 15.03
N ALA A 187 -8.38 11.90 14.88
CA ALA A 187 -8.03 10.84 15.81
C ALA A 187 -6.51 10.61 15.87
N ALA A 188 -5.82 10.60 14.72
CA ALA A 188 -4.37 10.45 14.65
C ALA A 188 -3.63 11.54 15.44
N MET A 189 -4.08 12.80 15.34
CA MET A 189 -3.53 13.90 16.13
C MET A 189 -3.76 13.75 17.64
N GLY A 190 -4.85 13.09 18.04
CA GLY A 190 -5.10 12.74 19.44
C GLY A 190 -4.18 11.64 19.95
N LEU A 191 -3.99 10.59 19.13
CA LEU A 191 -3.27 9.36 19.48
C LEU A 191 -1.74 9.49 19.41
N VAL A 192 -1.21 10.36 18.56
CA VAL A 192 0.24 10.55 18.41
C VAL A 192 0.83 11.27 19.62
N ARG A 193 2.00 10.81 20.07
CA ARG A 193 2.78 11.45 21.12
C ARG A 193 3.44 12.76 20.68
N PRO A 194 3.86 13.64 21.62
CA PRO A 194 4.79 14.71 21.31
C PRO A 194 6.07 14.17 20.66
N ASP A 195 6.57 14.88 19.64
CA ASP A 195 7.72 14.49 18.80
C ASP A 195 7.49 13.21 17.96
N GLY A 196 6.24 12.77 17.83
CA GLY A 196 5.86 11.63 16.99
C GLY A 196 5.57 12.00 15.53
N TRP A 197 5.11 11.02 14.76
CA TRP A 197 4.80 11.20 13.34
C TRP A 197 3.44 10.66 12.91
N ILE A 198 2.87 11.27 11.88
CA ILE A 198 1.64 10.82 11.22
C ILE A 198 1.92 10.64 9.73
N SER A 199 1.68 9.44 9.21
CA SER A 199 1.69 9.15 7.77
C SER A 199 0.26 9.15 7.24
N LYS A 200 -0.06 10.16 6.42
CA LYS A 200 -1.34 10.33 5.76
C LYS A 200 -1.31 9.61 4.41
N VAL A 201 -2.00 8.47 4.33
CA VAL A 201 -1.99 7.59 3.15
C VAL A 201 -3.32 7.62 2.41
N GLY A 202 -4.42 7.44 3.14
CA GLY A 202 -5.75 7.59 2.57
C GLY A 202 -6.03 9.07 2.26
N TRP A 203 -6.81 9.33 1.22
CA TRP A 203 -7.30 10.66 0.89
C TRP A 203 -8.82 10.71 0.80
N GLY A 204 -9.37 11.91 0.88
CA GLY A 204 -10.80 12.16 0.74
C GLY A 204 -11.02 13.63 0.40
N PRO A 205 -12.10 13.97 -0.32
CA PRO A 205 -12.36 15.35 -0.77
C PRO A 205 -12.93 16.24 0.34
N GLN A 206 -13.26 15.68 1.51
CA GLN A 206 -13.92 16.40 2.58
C GLN A 206 -12.97 17.41 3.24
N PRO A 207 -13.44 18.61 3.60
CA PRO A 207 -12.66 19.53 4.43
C PRO A 207 -12.39 18.91 5.81
N LEU A 208 -11.40 19.47 6.53
CA LEU A 208 -11.02 18.94 7.85
C LEU A 208 -12.06 19.26 8.92
N ASP A 209 -12.60 20.48 8.94
CA ASP A 209 -13.50 20.98 9.98
C ASP A 209 -12.92 20.93 11.42
N PHE A 210 -11.59 20.93 11.56
CA PHE A 210 -10.85 21.08 12.82
C PHE A 210 -9.49 21.77 12.61
N SER A 211 -8.88 22.27 13.69
CA SER A 211 -7.56 22.94 13.65
C SER A 211 -6.40 21.94 13.59
N LEU A 212 -5.37 22.28 12.80
CA LEU A 212 -4.09 21.56 12.74
C LEU A 212 -3.08 22.02 13.80
N ASP A 213 -3.37 23.06 14.58
CA ASP A 213 -2.46 23.62 15.60
C ASP A 213 -1.93 22.61 16.63
N PRO A 214 -2.66 21.53 17.01
CA PRO A 214 -2.08 20.50 17.87
C PRO A 214 -0.82 19.83 17.29
N LEU A 215 -0.60 19.84 15.97
CA LEU A 215 0.66 19.38 15.36
C LEU A 215 1.84 20.26 15.80
N VAL A 216 1.64 21.58 15.83
CA VAL A 216 2.67 22.54 16.26
C VAL A 216 2.95 22.38 17.74
N GLN A 217 1.89 22.31 18.56
CA GLN A 217 2.02 22.15 20.01
C GLN A 217 2.79 20.87 20.39
N LYS A 218 2.55 19.78 19.66
CA LYS A 218 3.19 18.49 19.90
C LYS A 218 4.51 18.29 19.14
N ASN A 219 4.95 19.25 18.32
CA ASN A 219 6.08 19.07 17.39
C ASN A 219 5.95 17.81 16.51
N VAL A 220 4.74 17.52 16.01
CA VAL A 220 4.46 16.30 15.24
C VAL A 220 4.82 16.49 13.77
N THR A 221 5.49 15.49 13.19
CA THR A 221 5.68 15.42 11.73
C THR A 221 4.44 14.84 11.07
N LEU A 222 3.73 15.66 10.27
CA LEU A 222 2.66 15.18 9.38
C LEU A 222 3.20 15.04 7.95
N GLN A 223 3.19 13.81 7.42
CA GLN A 223 3.70 13.50 6.09
C GLN A 223 2.62 12.85 5.22
N GLY A 224 2.46 13.34 3.98
CA GLY A 224 1.71 12.64 2.95
C GLY A 224 2.53 11.53 2.29
N SER A 225 1.91 10.40 2.00
CA SER A 225 2.48 9.33 1.17
C SER A 225 1.68 9.18 -0.11
N PHE A 226 2.36 9.25 -1.26
CA PHE A 226 1.71 9.11 -2.56
C PHE A 226 2.41 8.06 -3.43
N SER A 227 1.66 7.01 -3.76
CA SER A 227 2.07 5.99 -4.72
C SER A 227 3.42 5.35 -4.34
N HIS A 228 4.21 4.96 -5.32
CA HIS A 228 5.46 4.20 -5.18
C HIS A 228 6.38 4.43 -6.39
N ASN A 229 7.63 3.97 -6.30
CA ASN A 229 8.60 3.97 -7.38
C ASN A 229 9.42 2.67 -7.41
N TRP A 230 10.27 2.53 -8.44
CA TRP A 230 10.98 1.30 -8.77
C TRP A 230 11.73 0.66 -7.60
N PRO A 231 12.51 1.42 -6.79
CA PRO A 231 13.20 0.82 -5.63
C PRO A 231 12.25 0.14 -4.63
N MET A 232 11.03 0.66 -4.46
CA MET A 232 10.05 0.09 -3.53
C MET A 232 9.51 -1.24 -4.04
N TRP A 233 9.23 -1.34 -5.34
CA TRP A 233 8.77 -2.58 -5.97
C TRP A 233 9.79 -3.71 -5.85
N GLU A 234 11.06 -3.42 -6.10
CA GLU A 234 12.12 -4.42 -5.95
C GLU A 234 12.27 -4.92 -4.52
N ARG A 235 12.16 -4.00 -3.54
CA ARG A 235 12.18 -4.36 -2.11
C ARG A 235 10.99 -5.25 -1.77
N VAL A 236 9.80 -4.90 -2.22
CA VAL A 236 8.58 -5.68 -1.99
C VAL A 236 8.66 -7.06 -2.62
N LEU A 237 9.01 -7.17 -3.91
CA LEU A 237 9.15 -8.46 -4.58
C LEU A 237 10.20 -9.34 -3.91
N ARG A 238 11.28 -8.74 -3.39
CA ARG A 238 12.26 -9.48 -2.59
C ARG A 238 11.64 -10.02 -1.30
N MET A 239 10.88 -9.21 -0.57
CA MET A 239 10.21 -9.64 0.67
C MET A 239 9.17 -10.73 0.42
N LEU A 240 8.41 -10.64 -0.67
CA LEU A 240 7.48 -11.69 -1.10
C LEU A 240 8.25 -12.97 -1.46
N GLY A 241 9.34 -12.85 -2.23
CA GLY A 241 10.13 -13.99 -2.70
C GLY A 241 10.87 -14.73 -1.59
N THR A 242 11.28 -14.03 -0.53
CA THR A 242 11.93 -14.62 0.65
C THR A 242 10.95 -15.07 1.73
N GLY A 243 9.65 -14.79 1.58
CA GLY A 243 8.63 -15.07 2.59
C GLY A 243 8.67 -14.16 3.81
N GLN A 244 9.42 -13.05 3.77
CA GLN A 244 9.40 -12.04 4.84
C GLN A 244 8.04 -11.33 4.90
N LEU A 245 7.37 -11.18 3.75
CA LEU A 245 6.02 -10.63 3.67
C LEU A 245 5.09 -11.69 3.11
N ASP A 246 4.12 -12.11 3.92
CA ASP A 246 3.02 -12.97 3.47
C ASP A 246 1.79 -12.11 3.14
N VAL A 247 1.27 -12.22 1.91
CA VAL A 247 0.08 -11.48 1.47
C VAL A 247 -1.18 -12.35 1.43
N ALA A 248 -1.07 -13.65 1.74
CA ALA A 248 -2.21 -14.55 1.76
C ALA A 248 -3.35 -14.08 2.69
N PRO A 249 -3.10 -13.53 3.90
CA PRO A 249 -4.18 -13.01 4.76
C PRO A 249 -4.96 -11.83 4.17
N VAL A 250 -4.35 -11.06 3.25
CA VAL A 250 -5.01 -9.93 2.58
C VAL A 250 -5.74 -10.38 1.31
N LEU A 251 -5.33 -11.49 0.70
CA LEU A 251 -5.99 -12.04 -0.48
C LEU A 251 -7.32 -12.69 -0.09
N GLY A 252 -8.41 -11.99 -0.38
CA GLY A 252 -9.77 -12.45 -0.11
C GLY A 252 -10.35 -13.40 -1.15
N GLY A 253 -9.69 -13.55 -2.29
CA GLY A 253 -10.03 -14.57 -3.29
C GLY A 253 -9.57 -14.23 -4.70
N VAL A 254 -9.88 -15.15 -5.61
CA VAL A 254 -9.54 -15.08 -7.03
C VAL A 254 -10.78 -15.37 -7.85
N TRP A 255 -11.09 -14.50 -8.80
CA TRP A 255 -12.26 -14.62 -9.67
C TRP A 255 -11.84 -14.62 -11.14
N PRO A 256 -12.54 -15.34 -12.03
CA PRO A 256 -12.40 -15.12 -13.46
C PRO A 256 -13.00 -13.75 -13.83
N ILE A 257 -12.55 -13.16 -14.95
CA ILE A 257 -12.97 -11.81 -15.37
C ILE A 257 -14.47 -11.67 -15.60
N LYS A 258 -15.18 -12.74 -15.96
CA LYS A 258 -16.64 -12.75 -16.09
C LYS A 258 -17.39 -12.49 -14.76
N ASP A 259 -16.77 -12.82 -13.63
CA ASP A 259 -17.37 -12.69 -12.29
C ASP A 259 -16.85 -11.43 -11.57
N TRP A 260 -16.39 -10.42 -12.34
CA TRP A 260 -15.80 -9.20 -11.79
C TRP A 260 -16.77 -8.41 -10.90
N GLU A 261 -18.06 -8.40 -11.22
CA GLU A 261 -19.08 -7.68 -10.43
C GLU A 261 -19.17 -8.24 -9.01
N GLU A 262 -19.21 -9.56 -8.86
CA GLU A 262 -19.21 -10.22 -7.54
C GLU A 262 -17.94 -9.90 -6.75
N ALA A 263 -16.77 -9.95 -7.40
CA ALA A 263 -15.50 -9.63 -6.78
C ALA A 263 -15.47 -8.18 -6.26
N PHE A 264 -16.02 -7.23 -7.05
CA PHE A 264 -16.13 -5.83 -6.66
C PHE A 264 -17.12 -5.61 -5.53
N GLU A 265 -18.29 -6.24 -5.57
CA GLU A 265 -19.32 -6.13 -4.52
C GLU A 265 -18.80 -6.64 -3.17
N LYS A 266 -18.11 -7.79 -3.16
CA LYS A 266 -17.48 -8.34 -1.95
C LYS A 266 -16.40 -7.41 -1.38
N MET A 267 -15.61 -6.74 -2.23
CA MET A 267 -14.65 -5.74 -1.76
C MET A 267 -15.35 -4.49 -1.23
N SER A 268 -16.35 -3.95 -1.94
CA SER A 268 -17.02 -2.69 -1.56
C SER A 268 -17.85 -2.83 -0.28
N SER A 269 -18.45 -4.00 -0.06
CA SER A 269 -19.17 -4.33 1.18
C SER A 269 -18.23 -4.56 2.37
N GLY A 270 -16.92 -4.73 2.12
CA GLY A 270 -15.94 -5.05 3.15
C GLY A 270 -15.94 -6.51 3.59
N ALA A 271 -16.63 -7.39 2.87
CA ALA A 271 -16.62 -8.84 3.13
C ALA A 271 -15.24 -9.45 2.90
N ILE A 272 -14.45 -8.86 2.00
CA ILE A 272 -13.05 -9.22 1.75
C ILE A 272 -12.17 -7.97 1.68
N LEU A 273 -10.87 -8.15 1.87
CA LEU A 273 -9.88 -7.09 1.67
C LEU A 273 -9.54 -6.91 0.19
N LYS A 274 -9.03 -7.96 -0.45
CA LYS A 274 -8.54 -7.87 -1.83
C LYS A 274 -9.09 -8.98 -2.70
N SER A 275 -9.45 -8.65 -3.93
CA SER A 275 -9.70 -9.63 -4.99
C SER A 275 -8.59 -9.60 -6.03
N VAL A 276 -8.32 -10.76 -6.64
CA VAL A 276 -7.52 -10.89 -7.86
C VAL A 276 -8.43 -11.37 -8.98
N ILE A 277 -8.41 -10.67 -10.11
CA ILE A 277 -9.18 -11.05 -11.29
C ILE A 277 -8.25 -11.72 -12.31
N LYS A 278 -8.65 -12.90 -12.79
CA LYS A 278 -7.97 -13.66 -13.82
C LYS A 278 -8.64 -13.44 -15.18
N PRO A 279 -7.92 -12.94 -16.19
CA PRO A 279 -8.44 -12.92 -17.56
C PRO A 279 -8.62 -14.36 -18.08
N GLU A 280 -9.60 -14.53 -18.98
CA GLU A 280 -9.88 -15.80 -19.69
C GLU A 280 -8.99 -16.03 -20.92
#